data_AF-A0ABD3CHL3-F1
#
_entry.id   AF-A0ABD3CHL3-F1
#
_cell.length_a   1.000
_cell.length_b   1.000
_cell.length_c   1.000
_cell.angle_alpha   90.00
_cell.angle_beta   90.00
_cell.angle_gamma   90.00
#
_symmetry.space_group_name_H-M   'P 1'
#
loop_
_entity.id
_entity.type
_entity.pdbx_description
1 polymer ?
#
loop_
_entity_poly.entity_id
_entity_poly.type
_entity_poly.pdbx_seq_one_letter_code
_entity_poly.pdbx_strand_id
1 'polypeptide(L)'
;MSSTKFEFDKFSGENDFTLWRIKMKALMVHQGIAAALDAAALASIQDPVVAAEIQSKAHSALILCLGDEVLREVSDESTALAIWEKLEQIYMKKSLANRLYLKKKLYTLQMDNGKEIRRHLDEIKL
;
A
#
# COMPACT_ATOMS: atom_id res chain seq x y z
N MET A 1 3.86 15.87 24.37
CA MET A 1 3.11 15.38 23.19
C MET A 1 3.66 14.01 22.84
N SER A 2 2.98 12.94 23.27
CA SER A 2 3.44 11.57 23.02
C SER A 2 3.28 11.29 21.52
N SER A 3 4.39 11.31 20.77
CA SER A 3 4.39 10.81 19.40
C SER A 3 4.26 9.29 19.48
N THR A 4 3.06 8.77 19.28
CA THR A 4 2.84 7.36 19.01
C THR A 4 3.62 7.01 17.74
N LYS A 5 4.82 6.45 17.91
CA LYS A 5 5.61 5.86 16.83
C LYS A 5 4.86 4.63 16.35
N PHE A 6 4.02 4.81 15.35
CA PHE A 6 3.59 3.69 14.54
C PHE A 6 4.79 3.30 13.68
N GLU A 7 5.52 2.25 14.07
CA GLU A 7 6.45 1.58 13.16
C GLU A 7 5.62 0.96 12.04
N PHE A 8 5.57 1.69 10.93
CA PHE A 8 4.82 1.31 9.76
C PHE A 8 5.82 0.73 8.76
N ASP A 9 5.64 -0.55 8.42
CA ASP A 9 6.46 -1.17 7.39
C ASP A 9 6.31 -0.39 6.08
N LYS A 10 7.44 0.09 5.58
CA LYS A 10 7.50 0.74 4.28
C LYS A 10 7.01 -0.22 3.21
N PHE A 11 6.27 0.29 2.24
CA PHE A 11 5.88 -0.51 1.09
C PHE A 11 7.08 -0.66 0.16
N SER A 12 7.62 -1.87 0.09
CA SER A 12 8.73 -2.23 -0.81
C SER A 12 8.28 -2.59 -2.22
N GLY A 13 6.98 -2.83 -2.45
CA GLY A 13 6.44 -3.31 -3.73
C GLY A 13 6.21 -4.83 -3.78
N GLU A 14 6.91 -5.61 -2.96
CA GLU A 14 6.73 -7.06 -2.82
C GLU A 14 5.71 -7.43 -1.74
N ASN A 15 5.57 -6.57 -0.73
CA ASN A 15 4.64 -6.76 0.38
C ASN A 15 3.17 -6.76 -0.09
N ASP A 16 2.27 -7.28 0.75
CA ASP A 16 0.83 -7.25 0.45
C ASP A 16 0.32 -5.80 0.41
N PHE A 17 0.16 -5.29 -0.80
CA PHE A 17 -0.36 -3.95 -1.06
C PHE A 17 -1.75 -3.74 -0.45
N THR A 18 -2.61 -4.77 -0.42
CA THR A 18 -3.96 -4.62 0.13
C THR A 18 -3.94 -4.36 1.63
N LEU A 19 -3.07 -5.06 2.35
CA LEU A 19 -2.87 -4.87 3.78
C LEU A 19 -2.21 -3.51 4.07
N TRP A 20 -1.17 -3.17 3.33
CA TRP A 20 -0.49 -1.88 3.44
C TRP A 20 -1.47 -0.72 3.20
N ARG A 21 -2.30 -0.81 2.16
CA ARG A 21 -3.33 0.18 1.81
C ARG A 21 -4.32 0.40 2.95
N ILE A 22 -4.81 -0.67 3.59
CA ILE A 22 -5.73 -0.58 4.73
C ILE A 22 -5.07 0.17 5.89
N LYS A 23 -3.83 -0.21 6.25
CA LYS A 23 -3.10 0.45 7.34
C LYS A 23 -2.81 1.92 7.01
N MET A 24 -2.44 2.25 5.77
CA MET A 24 -2.15 3.63 5.35
C MET A 24 -3.41 4.51 5.39
N LYS A 25 -4.56 4.01 4.92
CA LYS A 25 -5.84 4.74 5.03
C LYS A 25 -6.19 5.03 6.49
N ALA A 26 -6.02 4.05 7.38
CA ALA A 26 -6.28 4.23 8.80
C ALA A 26 -5.37 5.33 9.41
N LEU A 27 -4.09 5.36 9.02
CA LEU A 27 -3.14 6.39 9.44
C LEU A 27 -3.56 7.79 8.97
N MET A 28 -3.96 7.93 7.71
CA MET A 28 -4.39 9.21 7.18
C MET A 28 -5.66 9.74 7.84
N VAL A 29 -6.60 8.85 8.19
CA VAL A 29 -7.79 9.21 8.98
C VAL A 29 -7.39 9.65 10.39
N HIS A 30 -6.52 8.90 11.06
CA HIS A 30 -6.04 9.24 12.39
C HIS A 30 -5.31 10.59 12.43
N GLN A 31 -4.57 10.93 11.38
CA GLN A 31 -3.86 12.21 11.25
C GLN A 31 -4.76 13.36 10.73
N GLY A 32 -6.02 13.08 10.37
CA GLY A 32 -6.95 14.08 9.84
C GLY A 32 -6.59 14.57 8.42
N ILE A 33 -5.79 13.81 7.68
CA ILE A 33 -5.31 14.18 6.34
C ILE A 33 -5.95 13.35 5.21
N ALA A 34 -6.91 12.49 5.53
CA ALA A 34 -7.59 11.62 4.57
C ALA A 34 -8.29 12.38 3.42
N ALA A 35 -8.65 13.65 3.63
CA ALA A 35 -9.23 14.49 2.59
C ALA A 35 -8.29 14.70 1.38
N ALA A 36 -6.97 14.55 1.54
CA ALA A 36 -6.02 14.62 0.44
C ALA A 36 -6.14 13.47 -0.59
N LEU A 37 -6.84 12.38 -0.23
CA LEU A 37 -7.11 11.26 -1.13
C LEU A 37 -8.40 11.42 -1.94
N ASP A 38 -9.13 12.52 -1.76
CA ASP A 38 -10.37 12.80 -2.49
C ASP A 38 -10.39 14.27 -2.90
N ALA A 39 -10.35 14.52 -4.21
CA ALA A 39 -10.35 15.87 -4.76
C ALA A 39 -11.59 16.69 -4.34
N ALA A 40 -12.75 16.05 -4.20
CA ALA A 40 -13.97 16.73 -3.76
C ALA A 40 -13.92 17.05 -2.27
N ALA A 41 -13.39 16.14 -1.45
CA ALA A 41 -13.22 16.38 -0.02
C ALA A 41 -12.22 17.51 0.26
N LEU A 42 -11.11 17.55 -0.49
CA LEU A 42 -10.12 18.62 -0.39
C LEU A 42 -10.68 19.97 -0.84
N ALA A 43 -11.48 19.99 -1.91
CA ALA A 43 -12.13 21.20 -2.42
C ALA A 43 -13.26 21.73 -1.51
N SER A 44 -13.84 20.86 -0.67
CA SER A 44 -14.85 21.26 0.31
C SER A 44 -14.28 22.04 1.51
N ILE A 45 -12.96 22.09 1.66
CA ILE A 45 -12.30 22.84 2.72
C ILE A 45 -12.33 24.33 2.36
N GLN A 46 -13.03 25.12 3.16
CA GLN A 46 -13.17 26.57 2.94
C GLN A 46 -11.84 27.32 3.03
N ASP A 47 -10.92 26.84 3.87
CA ASP A 47 -9.62 27.47 4.07
C ASP A 47 -8.56 26.89 3.11
N PRO A 48 -8.10 27.65 2.10
CA PRO A 48 -7.13 27.15 1.12
C PRO A 48 -5.77 26.83 1.75
N VAL A 49 -5.42 27.50 2.84
CA VAL A 49 -4.18 27.24 3.60
C VAL A 49 -4.26 25.87 4.27
N VAL A 50 -5.39 25.55 4.89
CA VAL A 50 -5.61 24.26 5.57
C VAL A 50 -5.64 23.12 4.54
N ALA A 51 -6.28 23.35 3.38
CA ALA A 51 -6.28 22.39 2.27
C ALA A 51 -4.85 22.10 1.77
N ALA A 52 -4.04 23.14 1.55
CA ALA A 52 -2.65 22.99 1.13
C ALA A 52 -1.79 22.27 2.19
N GLU A 53 -2.00 22.55 3.48
CA GLU A 53 -1.33 21.83 4.56
C GLU A 53 -1.68 20.34 4.59
N ILE A 54 -2.97 20.00 4.48
CA ILE A 54 -3.43 18.61 4.45
C ILE A 54 -2.82 17.87 3.26
N GLN A 55 -2.81 18.50 2.09
CA GLN A 55 -2.20 17.95 0.89
C GLN A 55 -0.70 17.69 1.07
N SER A 56 0.04 18.67 1.60
CA SER A 56 1.48 18.56 1.83
C SER A 56 1.83 17.49 2.87
N LYS A 57 1.05 17.41 3.97
CA LYS A 57 1.19 16.38 5.00
C LYS A 57 0.91 14.99 4.45
N ALA A 58 -0.15 14.83 3.67
CA ALA A 58 -0.48 13.55 3.04
C ALA A 58 0.57 13.11 2.01
N HIS A 59 1.05 14.04 1.19
CA HIS A 59 2.11 13.77 0.23
C HIS A 59 3.40 13.30 0.93
N SER A 60 3.82 14.02 1.98
CA SER A 60 4.98 13.65 2.79
C SER A 60 4.79 12.30 3.49
N ALA A 61 3.62 12.05 4.05
CA ALA A 61 3.30 10.79 4.71
C ALA A 61 3.38 9.60 3.73
N LEU A 62 2.87 9.76 2.51
CA LEU A 62 3.00 8.73 1.47
C LEU A 62 4.47 8.45 1.16
N ILE A 63 5.26 9.48 0.86
CA ILE A 63 6.68 9.31 0.52
C ILE A 63 7.44 8.59 1.64
N LEU A 64 7.21 8.97 2.90
CA LEU A 64 7.88 8.37 4.05
C LEU A 64 7.50 6.90 4.28
N CYS A 65 6.30 6.50 3.85
CA CYS A 65 5.77 5.14 3.97
C CYS A 65 6.08 4.25 2.77
N LEU A 66 6.80 4.75 1.75
CA LEU A 66 7.24 4.01 0.58
C LEU A 66 8.73 3.64 0.68
N GLY A 67 9.11 2.50 0.11
CA GLY A 67 10.50 2.10 -0.11
C GLY A 67 11.06 2.69 -1.40
N ASP A 68 12.39 2.73 -1.52
CA ASP A 68 13.11 3.40 -2.61
C ASP A 68 12.78 2.88 -4.02
N GLU A 69 12.41 1.60 -4.14
CA GLU A 69 11.96 1.02 -5.40
C GLU A 69 10.61 1.60 -5.84
N VAL A 70 9.66 1.68 -4.92
CA VAL A 70 8.33 2.22 -5.20
C VAL A 70 8.40 3.74 -5.40
N LEU A 71 9.26 4.44 -4.65
CA LEU A 71 9.48 5.87 -4.83
C LEU A 71 9.96 6.22 -6.24
N ARG A 72 10.78 5.36 -6.86
CA ARG A 72 11.18 5.53 -8.27
C ARG A 72 10.03 5.33 -9.26
N GLU A 73 9.02 4.55 -8.92
CA GLU A 73 7.82 4.37 -9.77
C GLU A 73 6.85 5.56 -9.67
N VAL A 74 6.83 6.28 -8.54
CA VAL A 74 5.91 7.40 -8.28
C VAL A 74 6.56 8.78 -8.32
N SER A 75 7.85 8.88 -8.67
CA SER A 75 8.62 10.12 -8.64
C SER A 75 8.08 11.25 -9.52
N ASP A 76 7.32 10.89 -10.56
CA ASP A 76 6.75 11.85 -11.51
C ASP A 76 5.49 12.54 -10.96
N GLU A 77 4.91 12.02 -9.89
CA GLU A 77 3.65 12.52 -9.33
C GLU A 77 3.89 13.58 -8.26
N SER A 78 3.22 14.73 -8.40
CA SER A 78 3.39 15.88 -7.50
C SER A 78 2.30 16.03 -6.45
N THR A 79 1.29 15.16 -6.46
CA THR A 79 0.13 15.26 -5.56
C THR A 79 -0.11 13.95 -4.82
N ALA A 80 -0.60 14.06 -3.57
CA ALA A 80 -0.89 12.88 -2.75
C ALA A 80 -1.91 11.95 -3.43
N LEU A 81 -2.92 12.54 -4.08
CA LEU A 81 -3.93 11.82 -4.85
C LEU A 81 -3.30 11.07 -6.04
N ALA A 82 -2.46 11.73 -6.84
CA ALA A 82 -1.85 11.09 -8.01
C ALA A 82 -0.91 9.94 -7.60
N ILE A 83 -0.12 10.12 -6.54
CA ILE A 83 0.68 9.03 -5.95
C ILE A 83 -0.23 7.86 -5.55
N TRP A 84 -1.33 8.15 -4.85
CA TRP A 84 -2.28 7.15 -4.38
C TRP A 84 -2.92 6.36 -5.52
N GLU A 85 -3.41 7.05 -6.55
CA GLU A 85 -4.04 6.44 -7.72
C GLU A 85 -3.05 5.58 -8.53
N LYS A 86 -1.82 6.06 -8.71
CA LYS A 86 -0.76 5.31 -9.40
C LYS A 86 -0.39 4.04 -8.65
N LEU A 87 -0.26 4.12 -7.33
CA LEU A 87 -0.04 2.95 -6.47
C LEU A 87 -1.18 1.95 -6.61
N GLU A 88 -2.43 2.39 -6.57
CA GLU A 88 -3.58 1.51 -6.77
C GLU A 88 -3.54 0.86 -8.16
N GLN A 89 -3.25 1.62 -9.22
CA GLN A 89 -3.20 1.10 -10.59
C GLN A 89 -2.13 0.03 -10.78
N ILE A 90 -0.92 0.24 -10.25
CA ILE A 90 0.21 -0.68 -10.43
C ILE A 90 0.04 -1.90 -9.53
N TYR A 91 -0.22 -1.67 -8.24
CA TYR A 91 -0.11 -2.72 -7.22
C TYR A 91 -1.44 -3.42 -6.91
N MET A 92 -2.62 -2.89 -7.25
CA MET A 92 -3.83 -3.73 -7.27
C MET A 92 -3.73 -4.80 -8.35
N LYS A 93 -3.24 -4.46 -9.54
CA LYS A 93 -3.10 -5.43 -10.64
C LYS A 93 -2.07 -6.50 -10.28
N LYS A 94 -0.90 -6.10 -9.78
CA LYS A 94 0.14 -7.02 -9.29
C LYS A 94 -0.38 -7.91 -8.16
N SER A 95 -1.08 -7.37 -7.15
CA SER A 95 -1.60 -8.17 -6.03
C SER A 95 -2.68 -9.17 -6.46
N LEU A 96 -3.57 -8.80 -7.38
CA LEU A 96 -4.58 -9.71 -7.93
C LEU A 96 -3.94 -10.84 -8.74
N ALA A 97 -2.99 -10.50 -9.61
CA ALA A 97 -2.24 -11.46 -10.41
C ALA A 97 -1.42 -12.41 -9.52
N ASN A 98 -0.74 -11.88 -8.50
CA ASN A 98 0.00 -12.67 -7.51
C ASN A 98 -0.92 -13.63 -6.76
N ARG A 99 -2.09 -13.16 -6.29
CA ARG A 99 -3.06 -14.02 -5.61
C ARG A 99 -3.59 -15.12 -6.52
N LEU A 100 -3.86 -14.82 -7.78
CA LEU A 100 -4.30 -15.82 -8.76
C LEU A 100 -3.19 -16.84 -9.06
N TYR A 101 -1.96 -16.36 -9.23
CA TYR A 101 -0.78 -17.20 -9.42
C TYR A 101 -0.57 -18.15 -8.23
N LEU A 102 -0.64 -17.64 -7.00
CA LEU A 102 -0.53 -18.44 -5.79
C LEU A 102 -1.64 -19.49 -5.68
N LYS A 103 -2.89 -19.12 -6.00
CA LYS A 103 -4.00 -20.10 -6.08
C LYS A 103 -3.71 -21.18 -7.12
N LYS A 104 -3.30 -20.79 -8.34
CA LYS A 104 -2.95 -21.74 -9.39
C LYS A 104 -1.83 -22.67 -8.93
N LYS A 105 -0.74 -22.13 -8.37
CA LYS A 105 0.39 -22.89 -7.83
C LYS A 105 -0.08 -23.90 -6.78
N LEU A 106 -0.93 -23.49 -5.85
CA LEU A 106 -1.52 -24.35 -4.83
C LEU A 106 -2.38 -25.47 -5.43
N TYR A 107 -3.22 -25.17 -6.42
CA TYR A 107 -4.05 -26.19 -7.09
C TYR A 107 -3.23 -27.15 -7.98
N THR A 108 -2.14 -26.66 -8.58
CA THR A 108 -1.21 -27.50 -9.35
C THR A 108 -0.20 -28.23 -8.49
N LEU A 109 -0.15 -27.93 -7.19
CA LEU A 109 0.64 -28.66 -6.21
C LEU A 109 -0.06 -30.00 -5.96
N GLN A 110 0.12 -30.93 -6.89
CA GLN A 110 -0.29 -32.31 -6.68
C GLN A 110 0.67 -32.92 -5.67
N MET A 111 0.14 -33.32 -4.51
CA MET A 111 0.92 -34.13 -3.57
C MET A 111 1.23 -35.48 -4.25
N ASP A 112 2.51 -35.80 -4.42
CA ASP A 112 2.93 -37.16 -4.73
C ASP A 112 2.45 -38.08 -3.60
N ASN A 113 1.67 -39.11 -3.96
CA ASN A 113 1.22 -40.14 -3.02
C ASN A 113 2.44 -40.77 -2.32
N GLY A 114 2.64 -40.42 -1.04
CA GLY A 114 3.69 -40.99 -0.19
C GLY A 114 4.69 -40.00 0.43
N LYS A 115 4.65 -38.70 0.09
CA LYS A 115 5.52 -37.69 0.75
C LYS A 115 4.79 -37.05 1.95
N GLU A 116 5.49 -36.92 3.08
CA GLU A 116 4.97 -36.22 4.26
C GLU A 116 4.64 -34.76 3.94
N ILE A 117 3.43 -34.33 4.32
CA ILE A 117 2.89 -32.98 4.10
C ILE A 117 3.89 -31.88 4.52
N ARG A 118 4.67 -32.12 5.58
CA ARG A 118 5.65 -31.15 6.12
C ARG A 118 6.76 -30.83 5.11
N ARG A 119 7.30 -31.84 4.41
CA ARG A 119 8.37 -31.63 3.40
C ARG A 119 7.86 -30.93 2.14
N HIS A 120 6.58 -31.07 1.83
CA HIS A 120 5.97 -30.44 0.66
C HIS A 120 5.57 -28.97 0.92
N LEU A 121 5.30 -28.62 2.18
CA LEU A 121 5.08 -27.24 2.60
C LEU A 121 6.37 -26.41 2.58
N ASP A 122 7.52 -26.99 2.90
CA ASP A 122 8.83 -26.30 2.85
C ASP A 122 9.26 -25.88 1.43
N GLU A 123 8.72 -26.52 0.38
CA GLU A 123 8.94 -26.13 -1.03
C GLU A 123 8.13 -24.89 -1.44
N ILE A 124 7.05 -24.60 -0.70
CA ILE A 124 6.32 -23.35 -0.80
C ILE A 124 7.02 -22.36 0.14
N LYS A 125 8.07 -21.70 -0.37
CA LYS A 125 8.54 -20.46 0.24
C LYS A 125 7.40 -19.44 0.19
N LEU A 126 6.67 -19.36 1.30
CA LEU A 126 5.80 -18.24 1.69
C LEU A 126 6.65 -16.99 1.94
#